data_AF-A0A3C0YC87-F1
#
_entry.id   AF-A0A3C0YC87-F1
#
_cell.length_a   1.000
_cell.length_b   1.000
_cell.length_c   1.000
_cell.angle_alpha   90.00
_cell.angle_beta   90.00
_cell.angle_gamma   90.00
#
_symmetry.space_group_name_H-M   'P 1'
#
loop_
_entity.id
_entity.type
_entity.pdbx_description
1 polymer ?
#
loop_
_entity_poly.entity_id
_entity_poly.type
_entity_poly.pdbx_seq_one_letter_code
_entity_poly.pdbx_strand_id
1 'polypeptide(L)'
;LIAKATQFTARRDLAAARSFLERAINLHDVPEKITIDKSGANTAAIESVKADACVDILMRQNKYLNNVVEQDHRAIKRITRPMLGFNSFWSARIIIAGIETMHMIRKGQLDCPAGSTLSAADQFYSLAV
;
A
#
# COMPACT_ATOMS: atom_id res chain seq x y z
N LEU A 1 -4.55 -4.27 7.51
CA LEU A 1 -4.12 -3.52 6.31
C LEU A 1 -2.60 -3.44 6.24
N ILE A 2 -1.99 -4.25 5.37
CA ILE A 2 -0.62 -4.01 4.91
C ILE A 2 -0.77 -2.92 3.85
N ALA A 3 -0.41 -1.69 4.20
CA ALA A 3 -0.37 -0.56 3.29
C ALA A 3 0.58 -0.86 2.12
N LYS A 4 0.05 -1.37 1.00
CA LYS A 4 0.74 -1.30 -0.30
C LYS A 4 0.72 0.15 -0.74
N ALA A 5 1.88 0.68 -1.06
CA ALA A 5 2.19 2.11 -1.09
C ALA A 5 1.69 2.76 -2.39
N THR A 6 0.38 2.97 -2.51
CA THR A 6 -0.22 3.57 -3.71
C THR A 6 -0.37 5.10 -3.65
N GLN A 7 0.06 5.77 -2.58
CA GLN A 7 -0.07 7.22 -2.45
C GLN A 7 1.27 7.90 -2.13
N PHE A 8 1.79 8.64 -3.11
CA PHE A 8 2.94 9.52 -2.96
C PHE A 8 2.42 10.94 -2.75
N THR A 9 2.52 11.47 -1.54
CA THR A 9 2.13 12.85 -1.21
C THR A 9 3.36 13.71 -0.95
N ALA A 10 3.29 14.99 -1.32
CA ALA A 10 4.37 15.94 -1.08
C ALA A 10 4.62 16.17 0.42
N ARG A 11 3.59 16.01 1.25
CA ARG A 11 3.62 16.15 2.70
C ARG A 11 3.02 14.93 3.38
N ARG A 12 3.59 14.56 4.53
CA ARG A 12 3.08 13.49 5.42
C ARG A 12 2.26 14.11 6.54
N ASP A 13 1.21 14.84 6.17
CA ASP A 13 0.29 15.47 7.11
C ASP A 13 -0.95 14.59 7.36
N LEU A 14 -1.80 15.04 8.28
CA LEU A 14 -3.04 14.35 8.65
C LEU A 14 -3.95 14.10 7.43
N ALA A 15 -4.09 15.09 6.55
CA ALA A 15 -4.96 14.99 5.38
C ALA A 15 -4.46 13.91 4.40
N ALA A 16 -3.15 13.85 4.17
CA ALA A 16 -2.53 12.79 3.37
C ALA A 16 -2.72 11.40 4.00
N ALA A 17 -2.49 11.27 5.31
CA ALA A 17 -2.66 10.02 6.03
C ALA A 17 -4.11 9.52 6.02
N ARG A 18 -5.07 10.45 6.18
CA ARG A 18 -6.50 10.16 6.14
C ARG A 18 -6.96 9.72 4.74
N SER A 19 -6.61 10.48 3.69
CA SER A 19 -6.95 10.11 2.32
C SER A 19 -6.38 8.75 1.92
N PHE A 20 -5.16 8.43 2.39
CA PHE A 20 -4.56 7.11 2.20
C PHE A 20 -5.38 6.01 2.89
N LEU A 21 -5.78 6.23 4.14
CA LEU A 21 -6.57 5.27 4.91
C LEU A 21 -7.95 5.02 4.29
N GLU A 22 -8.67 6.07 3.91
CA GLU A 22 -9.97 5.98 3.24
C GLU A 22 -9.87 5.18 1.93
N ARG A 23 -8.83 5.47 1.13
CA ARG A 23 -8.59 4.73 -0.10
C ARG A 23 -8.31 3.25 0.15
N ALA A 24 -7.51 2.93 1.16
CA ALA A 24 -7.21 1.55 1.53
C ALA A 24 -8.46 0.78 1.99
N ILE A 25 -9.34 1.43 2.76
CA ILE A 25 -10.62 0.85 3.20
C ILE A 25 -11.54 0.62 2.00
N ASN A 26 -11.64 1.57 1.07
CA ASN A 26 -12.47 1.41 -0.12
C ASN A 26 -11.99 0.28 -1.06
N LEU A 27 -10.71 -0.07 -1.02
CA LEU A 27 -10.11 -1.13 -1.85
C LEU A 27 -10.14 -2.51 -1.20
N HIS A 28 -10.12 -2.58 0.14
CA HIS A 28 -9.86 -3.83 0.88
C HIS A 28 -10.79 -4.04 2.07
N ASP A 29 -11.91 -3.31 2.11
CA ASP A 29 -12.88 -3.23 3.19
C ASP A 29 -12.29 -2.73 4.54
N VAL A 30 -13.18 -2.55 5.53
CA VAL A 30 -12.81 -2.06 6.86
C VAL A 30 -12.09 -3.18 7.63
N PRO A 31 -10.83 -2.99 8.06
CA PRO A 31 -10.12 -3.98 8.84
C PRO A 31 -10.50 -3.93 10.33
N GLU A 32 -10.52 -5.09 10.99
CA GLU A 32 -10.64 -5.14 12.45
C GLU A 32 -9.39 -4.58 13.16
N LYS A 33 -8.20 -4.74 12.56
CA LYS A 33 -6.90 -4.38 13.15
C LYS A 33 -6.00 -3.69 12.14
N ILE A 34 -5.43 -2.55 12.53
CA ILE A 34 -4.42 -1.82 11.75
C ILE A 34 -3.14 -1.73 12.56
N THR A 35 -2.02 -2.08 11.90
CA THR A 35 -0.68 -1.83 12.44
C THR A 35 -0.17 -0.53 11.83
N ILE A 36 0.25 0.40 12.68
CA ILE A 36 0.85 1.66 12.24
C ILE A 36 2.21 1.91 12.88
N ASP A 37 2.97 2.81 12.27
CA ASP A 37 4.13 3.42 12.90
C ASP A 37 3.71 4.40 14.02
N LYS A 38 4.69 4.93 14.76
CA LYS A 38 4.45 5.88 15.85
C LYS A 38 4.23 7.32 15.36
N SER A 39 3.77 7.53 14.12
CA SER A 39 3.57 8.87 13.61
C SER A 39 2.25 9.49 14.12
N GLY A 40 2.31 10.77 14.50
CA GLY A 40 1.15 11.51 14.98
C GLY A 40 0.07 11.66 13.90
N ALA A 41 0.47 11.86 12.64
CA ALA A 41 -0.46 11.99 11.51
C ALA A 41 -1.31 10.73 11.28
N ASN A 42 -0.70 9.53 11.34
CA ASN A 42 -1.43 8.27 11.17
C ASN A 42 -2.38 7.99 12.34
N THR A 43 -1.95 8.33 13.56
CA THR A 43 -2.78 8.18 14.76
C THR A 43 -4.04 9.05 14.65
N ALA A 44 -3.86 10.34 14.37
CA ALA A 44 -4.96 11.27 14.21
C ALA A 44 -5.86 10.93 13.00
N ALA A 45 -5.30 10.37 11.91
CA ALA A 45 -6.08 9.92 10.78
C ALA A 45 -7.04 8.77 11.15
N ILE A 46 -6.54 7.75 11.87
CA ILE A 46 -7.36 6.62 12.32
C ILE A 46 -8.45 7.10 13.29
N GLU A 47 -8.11 7.94 14.26
CA GLU A 47 -9.08 8.49 15.20
C GLU A 47 -10.19 9.26 14.49
N SER A 48 -9.83 10.06 13.47
CA SER A 48 -10.83 10.78 12.68
C SER A 48 -11.75 9.85 11.88
N VAL A 49 -11.22 8.77 11.30
CA VAL A 49 -12.03 7.78 10.56
C VAL A 49 -12.93 6.98 11.50
N LYS A 50 -12.46 6.64 12.71
CA LYS A 50 -13.30 6.01 13.74
C LYS A 50 -14.48 6.89 14.12
N ALA A 51 -14.24 8.18 14.32
CA ALA A 51 -15.26 9.15 14.68
C ALA A 51 -16.32 9.29 13.58
N ASP A 52 -15.89 9.38 12.32
CA ASP A 52 -16.81 9.65 11.20
C ASP A 52 -17.58 8.40 10.74
N ALA A 53 -16.95 7.23 10.73
CA ALA A 53 -17.56 5.99 10.25
C ALA A 53 -18.14 5.11 11.37
N CYS A 54 -17.97 5.49 12.64
CA CYS A 54 -18.38 4.71 13.82
C CYS A 54 -17.85 3.26 13.80
N VAL A 55 -16.66 3.06 13.23
CA VAL A 55 -16.01 1.75 13.10
C VAL A 55 -15.03 1.52 14.24
N ASP A 56 -15.07 0.34 14.86
CA ASP A 56 -14.08 -0.03 15.88
C ASP A 56 -12.87 -0.71 15.24
N ILE A 57 -11.85 0.08 14.93
CA ILE A 57 -10.58 -0.39 14.37
C ILE A 57 -9.54 -0.50 15.48
N LEU A 58 -9.06 -1.69 15.81
CA LEU A 58 -8.00 -1.84 16.81
C LEU A 58 -6.64 -1.38 16.26
N MET A 59 -6.08 -0.33 16.85
CA MET A 59 -4.76 0.19 16.49
C MET A 59 -3.67 -0.55 17.26
N ARG A 60 -2.63 -1.00 16.55
CA ARG A 60 -1.46 -1.66 17.13
C ARG A 60 -0.17 -0.99 16.69
N GLN A 61 0.69 -0.68 17.65
CA GLN A 61 2.03 -0.17 17.41
C GLN A 61 3.05 -1.23 17.80
N ASN A 62 3.40 -2.11 16.86
CA ASN A 62 4.37 -3.18 17.10
C ASN A 62 5.56 -3.04 16.15
N LYS A 63 6.77 -2.87 16.71
CA LYS A 63 8.02 -2.73 15.96
C LYS A 63 8.26 -3.90 15.01
N TYR A 64 7.94 -5.13 15.41
CA TYR A 64 8.16 -6.32 14.59
C TYR A 64 7.22 -6.39 13.39
N LEU A 65 5.96 -6.00 13.56
CA LEU A 65 5.00 -5.93 12.45
C LEU A 65 5.37 -4.80 11.48
N ASN A 66 5.94 -3.70 11.98
CA ASN A 66 6.46 -2.63 11.14
C ASN A 66 7.65 -3.10 10.28
N ASN A 67 8.45 -4.07 10.74
CA ASN A 67 9.53 -4.62 9.92
C ASN A 67 9.01 -5.34 8.67
N VAL A 68 7.83 -5.97 8.72
CA VAL A 68 7.21 -6.64 7.56
C VAL A 68 6.80 -5.60 6.51
N VAL A 69 6.17 -4.51 6.96
CA VAL A 69 5.81 -3.38 6.08
C VAL A 69 7.05 -2.75 5.46
N GLU A 70 8.08 -2.49 6.28
CA GLU A 70 9.35 -1.94 5.79
C GLU A 70 10.09 -2.89 4.85
N GLN A 71 9.92 -4.21 5.02
CA GLN A 71 10.46 -5.21 4.11
C GLN A 71 9.78 -5.17 2.75
N ASP A 72 8.47 -4.99 2.71
CA ASP A 72 7.72 -4.85 1.45
C ASP A 72 8.15 -3.61 0.67
N HIS A 73 8.49 -2.52 1.36
CA HIS A 73 9.05 -1.33 0.72
C HIS A 73 10.45 -1.52 0.13
N ARG A 74 11.19 -2.59 0.50
CA ARG A 74 12.58 -2.78 0.02
C ARG A 74 12.65 -2.98 -1.49
N ALA A 75 11.67 -3.64 -2.10
CA ALA A 75 11.66 -3.86 -3.54
C ALA A 75 11.57 -2.52 -4.29
N ILE A 76 10.60 -1.69 -3.89
CA ILE A 76 10.41 -0.34 -4.44
C ILE A 76 11.67 0.50 -4.20
N LYS A 77 12.16 0.59 -2.97
CA LYS A 77 13.37 1.36 -2.61
C LYS A 77 14.60 0.91 -3.40
N ARG A 78 14.75 -0.39 -3.67
CA ARG A 78 15.89 -0.91 -4.44
C ARG A 78 15.89 -0.41 -5.89
N ILE A 79 14.72 -0.37 -6.51
CA ILE A 79 14.57 0.04 -7.92
C ILE A 79 14.62 1.57 -8.04
N THR A 80 14.04 2.31 -7.10
CA THR A 80 13.93 3.77 -7.19
C THR A 80 15.18 4.52 -6.72
N ARG A 81 15.99 3.96 -5.80
CA ARG A 81 17.24 4.56 -5.32
C ARG A 81 18.22 4.97 -6.44
N PRO A 82 18.52 4.11 -7.45
CA PRO A 82 19.43 4.50 -8.53
C PRO A 82 18.82 5.50 -9.53
N MET A 83 17.51 5.76 -9.49
CA MET A 83 16.82 6.65 -10.46
C MET A 83 17.00 8.15 -10.17
N LEU A 84 17.72 8.54 -9.11
CA LEU A 84 17.90 9.93 -8.66
C LEU A 84 16.59 10.70 -8.36
N GLY A 85 15.49 9.96 -8.16
CA GLY A 85 14.16 10.51 -7.92
C GLY A 85 13.27 10.48 -9.16
N PHE A 86 12.05 11.01 -9.02
CA PHE A 86 11.09 11.11 -10.11
C PHE A 86 10.92 12.57 -10.52
N ASN A 87 10.93 12.83 -11.83
CA ASN A 87 10.73 14.19 -12.36
C ASN A 87 9.31 14.72 -12.13
N SER A 88 8.32 13.85 -11.93
CA SER A 88 6.94 14.24 -11.62
C SER A 88 6.23 13.20 -10.75
N PHE A 89 5.20 13.65 -10.00
CA PHE A 89 4.33 12.75 -9.23
C PHE A 89 3.57 11.76 -10.12
N TRP A 90 3.23 12.16 -11.35
CA TRP A 90 2.54 11.29 -12.30
C TRP A 90 3.44 10.13 -12.73
N SER A 91 4.70 10.43 -13.11
CA SER A 91 5.71 9.42 -13.43
C SER A 91 6.01 8.50 -12.25
N ALA A 92 6.12 9.07 -11.03
CA ALA A 92 6.32 8.30 -9.81
C ALA A 92 5.19 7.29 -9.58
N ARG A 93 3.94 7.73 -9.72
CA ARG A 93 2.76 6.86 -9.55
C ARG A 93 2.75 5.70 -10.53
N ILE A 94 3.02 5.94 -11.81
CA ILE A 94 3.02 4.88 -12.84
C ILE A 94 4.14 3.86 -12.59
N ILE A 95 5.36 4.34 -12.32
CA ILE A 95 6.51 3.45 -12.12
C ILE A 95 6.33 2.61 -10.84
N ILE A 96 5.90 3.22 -9.74
CA ILE A 96 5.67 2.50 -8.48
C ILE A 96 4.55 1.47 -8.66
N ALA A 97 3.44 1.82 -9.31
CA ALA A 97 2.34 0.89 -9.57
C ALA A 97 2.80 -0.31 -10.41
N GLY A 98 3.65 -0.10 -11.42
CA GLY A 98 4.25 -1.18 -12.21
C GLY A 98 5.14 -2.10 -11.37
N ILE A 99 6.00 -1.53 -10.51
CA ILE A 99 6.85 -2.30 -9.59
C ILE A 99 6.00 -3.12 -8.62
N GLU A 100 4.97 -2.52 -8.04
CA GLU A 100 4.05 -3.21 -7.13
C GLU A 100 3.32 -4.35 -7.82
N THR A 101 2.82 -4.12 -9.03
CA THR A 101 2.15 -5.15 -9.86
C THR A 101 3.06 -6.36 -10.07
N MET A 102 4.30 -6.13 -10.49
CA MET A 102 5.27 -7.23 -10.66
C MET A 102 5.59 -7.94 -9.36
N HIS A 103 5.62 -7.22 -8.23
CA HIS A 103 5.84 -7.81 -6.91
C HIS A 103 4.64 -8.67 -6.45
N MET A 104 3.41 -8.26 -6.79
CA MET A 104 2.20 -9.05 -6.52
C MET A 104 2.18 -10.35 -7.33
N ILE A 105 2.50 -10.27 -8.63
CA ILE A 105 2.67 -11.44 -9.51
C ILE A 105 3.69 -12.42 -8.91
N ARG A 106 4.88 -11.91 -8.53
CA ARG A 106 5.94 -12.74 -7.96
C ARG A 106 5.55 -13.39 -6.62
N LYS A 107 4.69 -12.75 -5.83
CA LYS A 107 4.17 -13.29 -4.56
C LYS A 107 2.97 -14.23 -4.74
N GLY A 108 2.43 -14.37 -5.96
CA GLY A 108 1.18 -15.12 -6.20
C GLY A 108 -0.04 -14.48 -5.54
N GLN A 109 -0.05 -13.15 -5.42
CA GLN A 109 -1.13 -12.38 -4.78
C GLN A 109 -2.19 -11.89 -5.77
N LEU A 110 -2.09 -12.28 -7.04
CA LEU A 110 -3.17 -12.05 -8.01
C LEU A 110 -4.12 -13.25 -7.96
N ASP A 111 -5.41 -12.95 -7.80
CA ASP A 111 -6.46 -13.95 -7.89
C ASP A 111 -6.49 -14.52 -9.31
N CYS A 112 -5.79 -15.64 -9.50
CA CYS A 112 -5.85 -16.38 -10.74
C CYS A 112 -7.13 -17.24 -10.72
N PRO A 113 -7.93 -17.26 -11.79
CA PRO A 113 -9.07 -18.16 -11.88
C PRO A 113 -8.60 -19.60 -11.67
N ALA A 114 -9.30 -20.31 -10.77
CA ALA A 114 -8.90 -21.58 -10.21
C ALA A 114 -8.52 -22.61 -11.29
N GLY A 115 -7.27 -23.10 -11.25
CA GLY A 115 -6.86 -24.30 -11.98
C GLY A 115 -5.78 -24.13 -13.05
N SER A 116 -5.32 -22.92 -13.35
CA SER A 116 -4.20 -22.71 -14.28
C SER A 116 -3.01 -22.04 -13.59
N THR A 117 -1.85 -22.71 -13.61
CA THR A 117 -0.55 -22.10 -13.26
C THR A 117 -0.18 -21.12 -14.37
N LEU A 118 -0.74 -19.91 -14.33
CA LEU A 118 -0.36 -18.84 -15.25
C LEU A 118 1.08 -18.43 -14.98
N SER A 119 1.88 -18.32 -16.05
CA SER A 119 3.22 -17.78 -15.92
C SER A 119 3.16 -16.31 -15.47
N ALA A 120 4.25 -15.77 -14.95
CA ALA A 120 4.31 -14.35 -14.57
C ALA A 120 3.99 -13.41 -15.76
N ALA A 121 4.30 -13.84 -16.99
CA ALA A 121 3.96 -13.09 -18.20
C ALA A 121 2.46 -13.13 -18.47
N ASP A 122 1.83 -14.31 -18.37
CA ASP A 122 0.39 -14.45 -18.63
C ASP A 122 -0.43 -13.67 -17.59
N GLN A 123 -0.01 -13.69 -16.32
CA GLN A 123 -0.60 -12.87 -15.26
C GLN A 123 -0.42 -11.36 -15.49
N PHE A 124 0.65 -10.94 -16.15
CA PHE A 124 0.84 -9.53 -16.50
C PHE A 124 -0.06 -9.14 -17.67
N TYR A 125 -0.16 -9.98 -18.70
CA TYR A 125 -1.02 -9.72 -19.86
C TYR A 125 -2.51 -9.73 -19.51
N SER A 126 -2.95 -10.51 -18.52
CA SER A 126 -4.35 -10.50 -18.08
C SER A 126 -4.79 -9.17 -17.44
N LEU A 127 -3.84 -8.33 -17.02
CA LEU A 127 -4.11 -6.99 -16.47
C LEU A 127 -4.28 -5.91 -17.55
N ALA A 128 -3.95 -6.22 -18.81
CA ALA A 128 -3.95 -5.26 -19.92
C ALA A 128 -5.28 -5.21 -20.70
N VAL A 129 -6.35 -5.80 -20.15
CA VAL A 129 -7.70 -5.86 -20.75
C VAL A 129 -8.46 -4.55 -20.54
#